data_AF-A0A399SIU4-F1
#
_entry.id   AF-A0A399SIU4-F1
#
_cell.length_a   1.000
_cell.length_b   1.000
_cell.length_c   1.000
_cell.angle_alpha   90.00
_cell.angle_beta   90.00
_cell.angle_gamma   90.00
#
_symmetry.space_group_name_H-M   'P 1'
#
loop_
_entity.id
_entity.type
_entity.pdbx_description
1 polymer ?
#
loop_
_entity_poly.entity_id
_entity_poly.type
_entity_poly.pdbx_seq_one_letter_code
_entity_poly.pdbx_strand_id
1 'polypeptide(L)'
;MASRKLYGDAQLIAALLKEMQLVEEAAGGWAAVYKGPAAFWMKCYTTAGEQGGGYELLIRLPLPTTSELIGLAILSPFEDEAVAALMRLLDEEAVENKDFREEMLAQIEAQDLEAVSESQKQRLRTILTLADLANPMNKRDVLGKSAEEVKQDAAYFAAISERARQLLQKL
;
A
#
# COMPACT_ATOMS: atom_id res chain seq x y z
N MET A 1 -14.68 17.81 0.66
CA MET A 1 -14.09 16.98 -0.42
C MET A 1 -12.73 16.51 0.08
N ALA A 2 -12.52 15.21 0.27
CA ALA A 2 -11.23 14.71 0.71
C ALA A 2 -10.18 15.03 -0.37
N SER A 3 -9.13 15.76 0.00
CA SER A 3 -8.03 16.04 -0.91
C SER A 3 -7.20 14.76 -1.04
N ARG A 4 -7.23 14.13 -2.22
CA ARG A 4 -6.49 12.90 -2.54
C ARG A 4 -5.01 13.04 -2.16
N LYS A 5 -4.43 11.94 -1.71
CA LYS A 5 -3.02 11.82 -1.34
C LYS A 5 -2.24 10.96 -2.33
N LEU A 6 -2.90 10.03 -3.03
CA LEU A 6 -2.26 9.23 -4.07
C LEU A 6 -3.11 9.15 -5.33
N TYR A 7 -2.41 8.99 -6.44
CA TYR A 7 -2.95 8.57 -7.72
C TYR A 7 -2.15 7.38 -8.23
N GLY A 8 -2.85 6.39 -8.78
CA GLY A 8 -2.26 5.19 -9.38
C GLY A 8 -2.67 4.97 -10.85
N ASP A 9 -3.55 5.82 -11.38
CA ASP A 9 -3.93 5.78 -12.79
C ASP A 9 -2.96 6.60 -13.65
N ALA A 10 -2.24 5.93 -14.55
CA ALA A 10 -1.19 6.55 -15.36
C ALA A 10 -1.72 7.69 -16.25
N GLN A 11 -2.95 7.60 -16.78
CA GLN A 11 -3.52 8.66 -17.62
C GLN A 11 -3.85 9.90 -16.80
N LEU A 12 -4.41 9.70 -15.61
CA LEU A 12 -4.72 10.76 -14.65
C LEU A 12 -3.44 11.43 -14.13
N ILE A 13 -2.42 10.64 -13.79
CA ILE A 13 -1.09 11.16 -13.41
C ILE A 13 -0.54 12.02 -14.55
N ALA A 14 -0.51 11.51 -15.78
CA ALA A 14 -0.01 12.26 -16.93
C ALA A 14 -0.81 13.56 -17.20
N ALA A 15 -2.11 13.58 -16.94
CA ALA A 15 -2.93 14.78 -17.06
C ALA A 15 -2.58 15.80 -15.97
N LEU A 16 -2.48 15.37 -14.70
CA LEU A 16 -2.14 16.22 -13.56
C LEU A 16 -0.75 16.84 -13.70
N LEU A 17 0.24 16.07 -14.16
CA LEU A 17 1.62 16.54 -14.30
C LEU A 17 1.77 17.69 -15.31
N LYS A 18 0.87 17.82 -16.30
CA LYS A 18 0.86 18.95 -17.24
C LYS A 18 0.57 20.29 -16.58
N GLU A 19 -0.08 20.27 -15.41
CA GLU A 19 -0.45 21.45 -14.63
C GLU A 19 0.56 21.77 -13.51
N MET A 20 1.62 20.96 -13.38
CA MET A 20 2.61 21.09 -12.31
C MET A 20 3.99 21.46 -12.86
N GLN A 21 4.76 22.16 -12.04
CA GLN A 21 6.14 22.50 -12.36
C GLN A 21 7.09 21.40 -11.86
N LEU A 22 7.90 20.81 -12.74
CA LEU A 22 9.00 19.93 -12.33
C LEU A 22 10.01 20.74 -11.50
N VAL A 23 10.35 20.23 -10.31
CA VAL A 23 11.30 20.86 -9.37
C VAL A 23 12.62 20.11 -9.36
N GLU A 24 12.54 18.78 -9.27
CA GLU A 24 13.69 17.90 -9.15
C GLU A 24 13.39 16.56 -9.81
N GLU A 25 14.41 15.91 -10.38
CA GLU A 25 14.32 14.58 -10.96
C GLU A 25 15.54 13.77 -10.54
N ALA A 26 15.30 12.56 -10.04
CA ALA A 26 16.36 11.63 -9.68
C ALA A 26 17.08 11.12 -10.93
N ALA A 27 18.38 10.83 -10.80
CA ALA A 27 19.16 10.24 -11.88
C ALA A 27 18.50 8.93 -12.37
N GLY A 28 18.21 8.86 -13.67
CA GLY A 28 17.54 7.72 -14.29
C GLY A 28 16.01 7.82 -14.37
N GLY A 29 15.38 8.91 -13.94
CA GLY A 29 13.95 9.19 -14.18
C GLY A 29 12.96 8.38 -13.33
N TRP A 30 13.46 7.62 -12.34
CA TRP A 30 12.66 6.74 -11.49
C TRP A 30 11.82 7.48 -10.43
N ALA A 31 12.22 8.71 -10.10
CA ALA A 31 11.49 9.56 -9.19
C ALA A 31 11.64 11.03 -9.59
N ALA A 32 10.58 11.82 -9.41
CA ALA A 32 10.58 13.25 -9.68
C ALA A 32 9.67 13.99 -8.71
N VAL A 33 10.06 15.20 -8.32
CA VAL A 33 9.26 16.09 -7.48
C VAL A 33 8.69 17.21 -8.33
N TYR A 34 7.38 17.41 -8.17
CA TYR A 34 6.60 18.43 -8.85
C TYR A 34 5.98 19.38 -7.83
N LYS A 35 5.91 20.66 -8.19
CA LYS A 35 5.15 21.68 -7.46
C LYS A 35 3.83 21.91 -8.16
N GLY A 36 2.74 21.45 -7.54
CA GLY A 36 1.38 21.77 -7.97
C GLY A 36 0.87 23.06 -7.32
N PRO A 37 -0.38 23.49 -7.62
CA PRO A 37 -0.95 24.72 -7.10
C PRO A 37 -1.05 24.78 -5.56
N ALA A 38 -1.30 23.64 -4.92
CA ALA A 38 -1.58 23.57 -3.48
C ALA A 38 -0.58 22.73 -2.67
N ALA A 39 0.22 21.88 -3.33
CA ALA A 39 1.12 20.96 -2.65
C ALA A 39 2.27 20.53 -3.57
N PHE A 40 3.31 19.99 -2.96
CA PHE A 40 4.33 19.23 -3.69
C PHE A 40 3.86 17.79 -3.87
N TRP A 41 4.30 17.19 -4.97
CA TRP A 41 3.97 15.84 -5.36
C TRP A 41 5.23 15.10 -5.78
N MET A 42 5.32 13.83 -5.43
CA MET A 42 6.38 12.94 -5.85
C MET A 42 5.80 11.93 -6.83
N LYS A 43 6.32 11.93 -8.06
CA LYS A 43 6.11 10.84 -9.01
C LYS A 43 7.18 9.79 -8.77
N CYS A 44 6.80 8.53 -8.64
CA CYS A 44 7.75 7.41 -8.51
C CYS A 44 7.18 6.12 -9.08
N TYR A 45 8.03 5.12 -9.31
CA TYR A 45 7.58 3.77 -9.66
C TYR A 45 7.83 2.82 -8.49
N THR A 46 6.82 2.04 -8.09
CA THR A 46 7.02 0.99 -7.08
C THR A 46 7.55 -0.28 -7.72
N THR A 47 8.44 -0.96 -7.00
CA THR A 47 9.01 -2.24 -7.42
C THR A 47 8.08 -3.42 -7.16
N ALA A 48 7.00 -3.20 -6.40
CA ALA A 48 5.97 -4.19 -6.09
C ALA A 48 5.10 -4.64 -7.31
N GLY A 49 5.25 -4.01 -8.49
CA GLY A 49 4.58 -4.44 -9.73
C GLY A 49 5.49 -5.30 -10.62
N GLU A 50 5.00 -6.46 -11.07
CA GLU A 50 5.76 -7.37 -11.94
C GLU A 50 5.98 -6.81 -13.37
N GLN A 51 7.15 -7.17 -13.94
CA GLN A 51 7.63 -6.97 -15.33
C GLN A 51 8.11 -5.55 -15.70
N GLY A 52 9.28 -5.14 -15.19
CA GLY A 52 10.23 -4.28 -15.89
C GLY A 52 9.97 -2.77 -15.96
N GLY A 53 8.80 -2.28 -15.54
CA GLY A 53 8.45 -0.85 -15.55
C GLY A 53 8.03 -0.25 -14.20
N GLY A 54 7.72 -1.09 -13.20
CA GLY A 54 7.14 -0.67 -11.93
C GLY A 54 5.73 -0.08 -12.05
N TYR A 55 5.02 0.06 -10.93
CA TYR A 55 3.70 0.69 -10.90
C TYR A 55 3.87 2.20 -10.63
N GLU A 56 3.41 3.04 -11.56
CA GLU A 56 3.56 4.50 -11.46
C GLU A 56 2.62 5.07 -10.39
N LEU A 57 3.18 5.85 -9.48
CA LEU A 57 2.49 6.55 -8.42
C LEU A 57 2.74 8.05 -8.48
N LEU A 58 1.72 8.83 -8.14
CA LEU A 58 1.87 10.23 -7.78
C LEU A 58 1.39 10.44 -6.34
N ILE A 59 2.32 10.79 -5.46
CA ILE A 59 2.12 10.85 -4.00
C ILE A 59 2.25 12.28 -3.52
N ARG A 60 1.28 12.77 -2.74
CA ARG A 60 1.33 14.10 -2.16
C ARG A 60 2.40 14.17 -1.08
N LEU A 61 3.17 15.26 -1.04
CA LEU A 61 4.13 15.54 0.02
C LEU A 61 3.53 16.45 1.10
N PRO A 62 3.89 16.24 2.40
CA PRO A 62 4.76 15.19 2.91
C PRO A 62 4.16 13.78 2.73
N LEU A 63 5.02 12.77 2.62
CA LEU A 63 4.59 11.39 2.35
C LEU A 63 3.56 10.93 3.40
N PRO A 64 2.50 10.23 2.98
CA PRO A 64 1.54 9.65 3.91
C PRO A 64 2.22 8.65 4.85
N THR A 65 1.78 8.61 6.10
CA THR A 65 2.26 7.59 7.06
C THR A 65 1.69 6.21 6.71
N THR A 66 2.29 5.13 7.23
CA THR A 66 1.76 3.76 7.08
C THR A 66 0.28 3.66 7.48
N SER A 67 -0.11 4.26 8.61
CA SER A 67 -1.50 4.30 9.07
C SER A 67 -2.44 5.02 8.09
N GLU A 68 -1.97 6.13 7.51
CA GLU A 68 -2.74 6.87 6.50
C GLU A 68 -2.87 6.09 5.20
N LEU A 69 -1.82 5.38 4.77
CA LEU A 69 -1.87 4.51 3.59
C LEU A 69 -2.84 3.34 3.80
N ILE A 70 -2.85 2.71 4.98
CA ILE A 70 -3.81 1.66 5.34
C ILE A 70 -5.24 2.23 5.25
N GLY A 71 -5.47 3.40 5.83
CA GLY A 71 -6.77 4.07 5.77
C GLY A 71 -7.21 4.37 4.33
N LEU A 72 -6.29 4.82 3.47
CA LEU A 72 -6.59 5.07 2.05
C LEU A 72 -6.88 3.79 1.28
N ALA A 73 -6.11 2.72 1.49
CA ALA A 73 -6.34 1.43 0.86
C ALA A 73 -7.74 0.89 1.20
N ILE A 74 -8.15 1.01 2.46
CA ILE A 74 -9.43 0.50 2.94
C ILE A 74 -10.60 1.41 2.55
N LEU A 75 -10.47 2.73 2.77
CA LEU A 75 -11.61 3.66 2.83
C LEU A 75 -11.66 4.66 1.68
N SER A 76 -10.65 4.74 0.80
CA SER A 76 -10.68 5.74 -0.27
C SER A 76 -11.91 5.54 -1.17
N PRO A 77 -12.64 6.61 -1.52
CA PRO A 77 -13.71 6.51 -2.50
C PRO A 77 -13.17 6.32 -3.93
N PHE A 78 -11.86 6.49 -4.15
CA PHE A 78 -11.21 6.35 -5.45
C PHE A 78 -10.44 5.02 -5.52
N GLU A 79 -10.81 4.17 -6.48
CA GLU A 79 -10.20 2.83 -6.62
C GLU A 79 -8.70 2.91 -6.92
N ASP A 80 -8.27 3.82 -7.79
CA ASP A 80 -6.84 3.96 -8.13
C ASP A 80 -6.01 4.49 -6.95
N GLU A 81 -6.59 5.31 -6.05
CA GLU A 81 -5.91 5.72 -4.80
C GLU A 81 -5.79 4.57 -3.81
N ALA A 82 -6.83 3.75 -3.70
CA ALA A 82 -6.80 2.57 -2.82
C ALA A 82 -5.70 1.58 -3.26
N VAL A 83 -5.63 1.29 -4.57
CA VAL A 83 -4.59 0.44 -5.14
C VAL A 83 -3.21 1.08 -5.00
N ALA A 84 -3.08 2.38 -5.28
CA ALA A 84 -1.82 3.11 -5.10
C ALA A 84 -1.29 3.04 -3.66
N ALA A 85 -2.19 3.22 -2.68
CA ALA A 85 -1.83 3.12 -1.27
C ALA A 85 -1.35 1.71 -0.90
N LEU A 86 -2.01 0.67 -1.41
CA LEU A 86 -1.61 -0.71 -1.21
C LEU A 86 -0.24 -1.02 -1.85
N MET A 87 0.00 -0.57 -3.08
CA MET A 87 1.29 -0.76 -3.76
C MET A 87 2.41 -0.05 -3.01
N ARG A 88 2.15 1.15 -2.47
CA ARG A 88 3.11 1.88 -1.64
C ARG A 88 3.41 1.13 -0.34
N LEU A 89 2.42 0.55 0.33
CA LEU A 89 2.62 -0.26 1.54
C LEU A 89 3.52 -1.47 1.29
N LEU A 90 3.30 -2.16 0.16
CA LEU A 90 4.13 -3.32 -0.23
C LEU A 90 5.57 -2.92 -0.54
N ASP A 91 5.77 -1.80 -1.22
CA ASP A 91 7.10 -1.28 -1.53
C ASP A 91 7.83 -0.82 -0.26
N GLU A 92 7.13 -0.15 0.67
CA GLU A 92 7.68 0.26 1.97
C GLU A 92 8.06 -0.94 2.85
N GLU A 93 7.27 -2.02 2.81
CA GLU A 93 7.63 -3.26 3.49
C GLU A 93 8.90 -3.88 2.89
N ALA A 94 8.94 -4.02 1.55
CA ALA A 94 10.02 -4.71 0.86
C ALA A 94 11.36 -3.94 0.90
N VAL A 95 11.32 -2.61 0.79
CA VAL A 95 12.52 -1.77 0.65
C VAL A 95 12.90 -1.13 1.99
N GLU A 96 11.91 -0.67 2.77
CA GLU A 96 12.14 0.10 3.99
C GLU A 96 11.92 -0.72 5.27
N ASN A 97 11.54 -2.00 5.16
CA ASN A 97 11.19 -2.89 6.28
C ASN A 97 10.08 -2.33 7.19
N LYS A 98 9.16 -1.54 6.62
CA LYS A 98 8.01 -0.99 7.35
C LYS A 98 6.85 -1.97 7.33
N ASP A 99 6.64 -2.64 8.44
CA ASP A 99 5.52 -3.57 8.60
C ASP A 99 4.18 -2.84 8.73
N PHE A 100 3.18 -3.28 7.97
CA PHE A 100 1.82 -2.74 7.98
C PHE A 100 0.76 -3.80 8.30
N ARG A 101 1.14 -5.09 8.38
CA ARG A 101 0.20 -6.22 8.31
C ARG A 101 -0.73 -6.28 9.50
N GLU A 102 -0.16 -6.17 10.70
CA GLU A 102 -0.90 -6.18 11.98
C GLU A 102 -1.92 -5.04 12.05
N GLU A 103 -1.48 -3.81 11.72
CA GLU A 103 -2.35 -2.63 11.75
C GLU A 103 -3.46 -2.72 10.70
N MET A 104 -3.15 -3.20 9.50
CA MET A 104 -4.15 -3.39 8.44
C MET A 104 -5.24 -4.37 8.88
N LEU A 105 -4.87 -5.51 9.46
CA LEU A 105 -5.85 -6.46 9.96
C LEU A 105 -6.70 -5.85 11.09
N ALA A 106 -6.08 -5.15 12.04
CA ALA A 106 -6.80 -4.51 13.13
C ALA A 106 -7.82 -3.47 12.61
N GLN A 107 -7.47 -2.68 11.60
CA GLN A 107 -8.40 -1.71 11.00
C GLN A 107 -9.54 -2.37 10.21
N ILE A 108 -9.29 -3.54 9.59
CA ILE A 108 -10.36 -4.31 8.92
C ILE A 108 -11.28 -4.96 9.95
N GLU A 109 -10.71 -5.56 11.01
CA GLU A 109 -11.46 -6.20 12.10
C GLU A 109 -12.32 -5.22 12.90
N ALA A 110 -11.92 -3.94 12.96
CA ALA A 110 -12.68 -2.89 13.62
C ALA A 110 -13.94 -2.45 12.83
N GLN A 111 -14.10 -2.87 11.57
CA GLN A 111 -15.28 -2.58 10.78
C GLN A 111 -16.43 -3.54 11.08
N ASP A 112 -17.66 -3.03 11.01
CA ASP A 112 -18.85 -3.88 11.00
C ASP A 112 -19.02 -4.51 9.62
N LEU A 113 -18.45 -5.70 9.44
CA LEU A 113 -18.42 -6.41 8.16
C LEU A 113 -19.82 -6.81 7.64
N GLU A 114 -20.83 -6.88 8.52
CA GLU A 114 -22.20 -7.16 8.12
C GLU A 114 -22.89 -5.91 7.52
N ALA A 115 -22.46 -4.72 7.94
CA ALA A 115 -23.04 -3.45 7.52
C ALA A 115 -22.34 -2.80 6.31
N VAL A 116 -21.14 -3.25 5.93
CA VAL A 116 -20.45 -2.74 4.74
C VAL A 116 -21.07 -3.25 3.44
N SER A 117 -21.01 -2.44 2.38
CA SER A 117 -21.52 -2.82 1.06
C SER A 117 -20.73 -3.97 0.44
N GLU A 118 -21.36 -4.71 -0.47
CA GLU A 118 -20.68 -5.79 -1.22
C GLU A 118 -19.46 -5.29 -2.02
N SER A 119 -19.52 -4.06 -2.54
CA SER A 119 -18.36 -3.42 -3.18
C SER A 119 -17.18 -3.22 -2.21
N GLN A 120 -17.47 -2.82 -0.98
CA GLN A 120 -16.45 -2.67 0.06
C GLN A 120 -15.93 -4.03 0.51
N LYS A 121 -16.78 -5.05 0.65
CA LYS A 121 -16.32 -6.43 0.93
C LYS A 121 -15.39 -6.94 -0.15
N GLN A 122 -15.75 -6.75 -1.42
CA GLN A 122 -14.90 -7.14 -2.55
C GLN A 122 -13.55 -6.42 -2.52
N ARG A 123 -13.54 -5.12 -2.18
CA ARG A 123 -12.29 -4.38 -1.98
C ARG A 123 -11.45 -4.98 -0.87
N LEU A 124 -12.04 -5.25 0.29
CA LEU A 124 -11.33 -5.86 1.42
C LEU A 124 -10.73 -7.23 1.03
N ARG A 125 -11.47 -8.06 0.29
CA ARG A 125 -10.94 -9.32 -0.27
C ARG A 125 -9.73 -9.09 -1.18
N THR A 126 -9.82 -8.11 -2.07
CA THR A 126 -8.72 -7.75 -2.97
C THR A 126 -7.49 -7.30 -2.18
N ILE A 127 -7.66 -6.47 -1.15
CA ILE A 127 -6.55 -6.02 -0.29
C ILE A 127 -5.88 -7.21 0.41
N LEU A 128 -6.66 -8.06 1.08
CA LEU A 128 -6.14 -9.24 1.80
C LEU A 128 -5.39 -10.20 0.86
N THR A 129 -5.84 -10.31 -0.39
CA THR A 129 -5.23 -11.17 -1.42
C THR A 129 -3.97 -10.56 -1.99
N LEU A 130 -4.01 -9.30 -2.43
CA LEU A 130 -2.86 -8.61 -3.04
C LEU A 130 -1.73 -8.35 -2.04
N ALA A 131 -2.05 -8.09 -0.77
CA ALA A 131 -1.04 -8.01 0.29
C ALA A 131 -0.51 -9.39 0.74
N ASP A 132 -1.09 -10.46 0.19
CA ASP A 132 -0.79 -11.86 0.50
C ASP A 132 -0.78 -12.08 2.02
N LEU A 133 -1.82 -11.56 2.72
CA LEU A 133 -1.91 -11.62 4.18
C LEU A 133 -2.29 -13.03 4.66
N ALA A 134 -2.98 -13.82 3.83
CA ALA A 134 -3.41 -15.19 4.17
C ALA A 134 -2.30 -16.24 4.04
N ASN A 135 -1.09 -15.84 3.63
CA ASN A 135 0.08 -16.71 3.49
C ASN A 135 0.91 -16.72 4.79
N PRO A 136 1.12 -17.89 5.41
CA PRO A 136 1.83 -18.00 6.69
C PRO A 136 3.35 -17.98 6.54
N MET A 137 3.88 -17.95 5.32
CA MET A 137 5.33 -17.97 5.08
C MET A 137 5.99 -16.73 5.66
N ASN A 138 7.13 -16.91 6.34
CA ASN A 138 7.95 -15.79 6.80
C ASN A 138 8.46 -15.00 5.58
N LYS A 139 8.15 -13.71 5.53
CA LYS A 139 8.55 -12.81 4.45
C LYS A 139 9.76 -11.95 4.77
N ARG A 140 10.26 -12.01 6.01
CA ARG A 140 11.45 -11.25 6.43
C ARG A 140 12.72 -12.02 6.12
N ASP A 141 13.80 -11.26 5.90
CA ASP A 141 15.13 -11.84 5.72
C ASP A 141 15.53 -12.72 6.90
N VAL A 142 16.12 -13.87 6.59
CA VAL A 142 16.61 -14.84 7.58
C VAL A 142 18.12 -14.73 7.81
N LEU A 143 18.84 -14.08 6.89
CA LEU A 143 20.29 -13.99 6.95
C LEU A 143 20.71 -13.13 8.15
N GLY A 144 21.59 -13.67 9.00
CA GLY A 144 22.06 -12.98 10.20
C GLY A 144 21.15 -13.09 11.43
N LYS A 145 19.98 -13.72 11.31
CA LYS A 145 19.09 -14.00 12.45
C LYS A 145 19.45 -15.30 13.14
N SER A 146 19.24 -15.33 14.45
CA SER A 146 19.25 -16.55 15.25
C SER A 146 18.05 -17.43 14.92
N ALA A 147 18.14 -18.72 15.26
CA ALA A 147 17.04 -19.65 15.10
C ALA A 147 15.77 -19.22 15.87
N GLU A 148 15.93 -18.51 16.99
CA GLU A 148 14.79 -18.05 17.79
C GLU A 148 14.08 -16.85 17.15
N GLU A 149 14.83 -15.89 16.61
CA GLU A 149 14.24 -14.76 15.85
C GLU A 149 13.50 -15.26 14.61
N VAL A 150 14.04 -16.25 13.89
CA VAL A 150 13.35 -16.85 12.74
C VAL A 150 12.04 -17.53 13.17
N LYS A 151 12.00 -18.19 14.33
CA LYS A 151 10.76 -18.77 14.88
C LYS A 151 9.75 -17.71 15.28
N GLN A 152 10.20 -16.61 15.87
CA GLN A 152 9.32 -15.49 16.25
C GLN A 152 8.68 -14.85 15.01
N ASP A 153 9.47 -14.62 13.96
CA ASP A 153 8.94 -14.14 12.68
C ASP A 153 7.93 -15.14 12.09
N ALA A 154 8.27 -16.44 12.04
CA ALA A 154 7.35 -17.45 11.53
C ALA A 154 6.03 -17.51 12.32
N ALA A 155 6.09 -17.40 13.65
CA ALA A 155 4.91 -17.34 14.51
C ALA A 155 4.07 -16.08 14.24
N TYR A 156 4.72 -14.94 14.03
CA TYR A 156 4.05 -13.68 13.66
C TYR A 156 3.28 -13.83 12.33
N PHE A 157 3.94 -14.27 11.25
CA PHE A 157 3.27 -14.43 9.95
C PHE A 157 2.18 -15.51 9.96
N ALA A 158 2.34 -16.57 10.77
CA ALA A 158 1.28 -17.56 10.98
C ALA A 158 0.04 -16.95 11.65
N ALA A 159 0.22 -16.08 12.65
CA ALA A 159 -0.88 -15.39 13.32
C ALA A 159 -1.61 -14.41 12.40
N ILE A 160 -0.86 -13.63 11.60
CA ILE A 160 -1.42 -12.75 10.55
C ILE A 160 -2.24 -13.56 9.54
N SER A 161 -1.67 -14.68 9.06
CA SER A 161 -2.32 -15.59 8.10
C SER A 161 -3.65 -16.14 8.60
N GLU A 162 -3.68 -16.59 9.85
CA GLU A 162 -4.91 -17.13 10.44
C GLU A 162 -6.01 -16.08 10.54
N ARG A 163 -5.69 -14.88 11.04
CA ARG A 163 -6.64 -13.77 11.10
C ARG A 163 -7.16 -13.35 9.73
N ALA A 164 -6.27 -13.24 8.75
CA ALA A 164 -6.64 -12.91 7.37
C ALA A 164 -7.59 -13.95 6.76
N ARG A 165 -7.36 -15.26 7.00
CA ARG A 165 -8.25 -16.33 6.55
C ARG A 165 -9.64 -16.25 7.18
N GLN A 166 -9.70 -15.95 8.48
CA GLN A 166 -10.98 -15.77 9.19
C GLN A 166 -11.76 -14.56 8.64
N LEU A 167 -11.09 -13.46 8.33
CA LEU A 167 -11.71 -12.31 7.67
C LEU A 167 -12.24 -12.68 6.28
N LEU A 168 -11.47 -13.39 5.47
CA LEU A 168 -11.91 -13.84 4.13
C LEU A 168 -13.15 -14.73 4.15
N GLN A 169 -13.41 -15.46 5.23
CA GLN A 169 -14.62 -16.26 5.40
C GLN A 169 -15.86 -15.42 5.76
N LYS A 170 -15.67 -14.23 6.34
CA LYS A 170 -16.73 -13.32 6.79
C LYS A 170 -17.11 -12.28 5.74
N LEU A 171 -16.13 -11.85 4.94
CA LEU A 171 -16.36 -11.10 3.70
C LEU A 171 -17.11 -11.98 2.71
#